data_AF-A0A2E7UL62-F1
#
_entry.id   AF-A0A2E7UL62-F1
#
_cell.length_a   1.000
_cell.length_b   1.000
_cell.length_c   1.000
_cell.angle_alpha   90.00
_cell.angle_beta   90.00
_cell.angle_gamma   90.00
#
_symmetry.space_group_name_H-M   'P 1'
#
loop_
_entity.id
_entity.type
_entity.pdbx_description
1 polymer ?
#
loop_
_entity_poly.entity_id
_entity_poly.type
_entity_poly.pdbx_seq_one_letter_code
_entity_poly.pdbx_strand_id
1 'polypeptide(L)'
;MSVGWPTPGRAQPAVRLFMRYRWLFLTLVTACGGTQRKPQAPFVPQLPPVTLPADAPAACAHGADRIIATPEAYERYIREGLVRYTEVATPNGGVVPIFAGNALSDAQILRARELLRFFVADHPDSRWGSDKTAVANAMAANNAALVMPNGEHREGNEPRVPAQPLYDAETPVAGSDWFMDNDFDHRDAALEEIFHLVHDTGIGTWAPGALPEYQAELLAEAEAAIEDGRWGIPAEPGVEQWLQELRREDSLAQEYIASVIDSWYGLWGPWDEADGGMWGVYIAKIRAEVEAFDPAGGALLSDFLPEMLGTIEPIDPDFTGRLSLLFDAAESYTHKTRYFSDLRLLGTGAVTLVGNAADNRVVAGPGDLAFEGGQGTDTLVVCSEAATVVISEDGRSVTGPEGQTWQLDGVESIHFLDSKVVLTVD
;
A
#
# COMPACT_ATOMS: atom_id res chain seq x y z
N MET A 1 25.83 53.33 -27.06
CA MET A 1 24.70 53.91 -26.30
C MET A 1 23.59 52.88 -26.28
N SER A 2 23.11 52.57 -25.08
CA SER A 2 22.36 51.38 -24.69
C SER A 2 20.99 51.25 -25.37
N VAL A 3 20.72 50.07 -25.92
CA VAL A 3 19.38 49.57 -26.23
C VAL A 3 18.91 48.80 -24.99
N GLY A 4 17.82 49.25 -24.38
CA GLY A 4 17.29 48.71 -23.12
C GLY A 4 16.54 47.40 -23.31
N TRP A 5 16.84 46.43 -22.46
CA TRP A 5 16.11 45.18 -22.30
C TRP A 5 14.85 45.42 -21.46
N PRO A 6 13.70 44.80 -21.79
CA PRO A 6 12.61 44.65 -20.83
C PRO A 6 12.97 43.55 -19.83
N THR A 7 12.93 43.91 -18.54
CA THR A 7 12.99 42.97 -17.41
C THR A 7 11.84 41.96 -17.49
N PRO A 8 12.09 40.65 -17.39
CA PRO A 8 11.04 39.68 -17.09
C PRO A 8 10.59 39.91 -15.65
N GLY A 9 9.28 40.14 -15.48
CA GLY A 9 8.67 40.16 -14.17
C GLY A 9 8.93 38.84 -13.45
N ARG A 10 9.40 38.93 -12.21
CA ARG A 10 9.35 37.81 -11.26
C ARG A 10 7.91 37.30 -11.24
N ALA A 11 7.69 36.09 -11.74
CA ALA A 11 6.57 35.29 -11.31
C ALA A 11 6.64 35.20 -9.79
N GLN A 12 5.61 35.71 -9.12
CA GLN A 12 5.40 35.45 -7.71
C GLN A 12 5.23 33.93 -7.56
N PRO A 13 5.91 33.25 -6.62
CA PRO A 13 5.52 31.89 -6.30
C PRO A 13 4.09 31.96 -5.78
N ALA A 14 3.21 31.21 -6.44
CA ALA A 14 1.86 31.02 -5.97
C ALA A 14 1.94 30.32 -4.61
N VAL A 15 1.66 31.06 -3.54
CA VAL A 15 1.36 30.48 -2.23
C VAL A 15 0.04 29.73 -2.37
N ARG A 16 0.11 28.44 -2.72
CA ARG A 16 -1.02 27.53 -2.86
C ARG A 16 -0.51 26.10 -2.68
N LEU A 17 -0.71 25.50 -1.51
CA LEU A 17 -1.18 24.11 -1.32
C LEU A 17 -1.16 23.77 0.17
N PHE A 18 -2.27 24.08 0.86
CA PHE A 18 -2.70 23.34 2.06
C PHE A 18 -4.14 23.69 2.40
N MET A 19 -4.59 24.91 2.08
CA MET A 19 -6.02 25.28 2.17
C MET A 19 -6.96 24.50 1.23
N ARG A 20 -6.45 23.61 0.37
CA ARG A 20 -7.27 22.65 -0.40
C ARG A 20 -7.39 21.27 0.26
N TYR A 21 -6.45 20.91 1.14
CA TYR A 21 -6.42 19.64 1.90
C TYR A 21 -6.73 19.88 3.39
N ARG A 22 -7.63 20.83 3.66
CA ARG A 22 -7.83 21.39 5.00
C ARG A 22 -8.43 20.41 6.03
N TRP A 23 -8.70 19.15 5.69
CA TRP A 23 -9.35 18.18 6.58
C TRP A 23 -9.03 16.74 6.16
N LEU A 24 -7.75 16.35 6.26
CA LEU A 24 -7.31 14.99 5.96
C LEU A 24 -7.48 14.00 7.12
N PHE A 25 -8.16 14.37 8.20
CA PHE A 25 -8.24 13.53 9.40
C PHE A 25 -9.70 13.29 9.78
N LEU A 26 -10.14 12.08 9.43
CA LEU A 26 -11.27 11.30 9.92
C LEU A 26 -12.36 12.06 10.71
N THR A 27 -13.42 12.52 10.03
CA THR A 27 -14.72 12.66 10.71
C THR A 27 -15.26 11.27 11.03
N LEU A 28 -14.96 10.75 12.22
CA LEU A 28 -15.70 9.64 12.79
C LEU A 28 -17.16 10.07 12.99
N VAL A 29 -18.05 9.40 12.26
CA VAL A 29 -19.49 9.55 12.38
C VAL A 29 -19.90 9.38 13.84
N THR A 30 -20.40 10.46 14.44
CA THR A 30 -21.23 10.43 15.64
C THR A 30 -22.41 9.45 15.44
N ALA A 31 -22.30 8.24 15.97
CA ALA A 31 -23.43 7.34 16.13
C ALA A 31 -24.04 7.56 17.53
N CYS A 32 -25.14 8.31 17.55
CA CYS A 32 -25.98 8.56 18.71
C CYS A 32 -26.33 7.29 19.50
N GLY A 33 -26.31 7.42 20.83
CA GLY A 33 -26.78 6.42 21.77
C GLY A 33 -28.20 5.94 21.48
N GLY A 34 -28.36 4.62 21.46
CA GLY A 34 -29.65 3.95 21.40
C GLY A 34 -29.47 2.47 21.73
N THR A 35 -29.99 2.04 22.88
CA THR A 35 -30.04 0.63 23.27
C THR A 35 -30.83 -0.19 22.24
N GLN A 36 -30.13 -0.94 21.40
CA GLN A 36 -30.72 -1.88 20.44
C GLN A 36 -29.95 -3.20 20.51
N ARG A 37 -30.69 -4.31 20.48
CA ARG A 37 -30.18 -5.70 20.50
C ARG A 37 -29.01 -5.86 19.53
N LYS A 38 -27.96 -6.59 19.94
CA LYS A 38 -26.85 -7.00 19.06
C LYS A 38 -27.42 -7.51 17.72
N PRO A 39 -27.24 -6.78 16.60
CA PRO A 39 -27.59 -7.29 15.30
C PRO A 39 -26.72 -8.52 15.05
N GLN A 40 -27.33 -9.62 14.64
CA GLN A 40 -26.59 -10.73 14.04
C GLN A 40 -25.89 -10.15 12.80
N ALA A 41 -24.57 -10.25 12.72
CA ALA A 41 -23.80 -9.69 11.61
C ALA A 41 -24.43 -10.17 10.29
N PRO A 42 -24.72 -9.26 9.34
CA PRO A 42 -25.30 -9.66 8.06
C PRO A 42 -24.40 -10.70 7.40
N PHE A 43 -25.00 -11.65 6.68
CA PHE A 43 -24.24 -12.58 5.85
C PHE A 43 -23.41 -11.77 4.85
N VAL A 44 -22.09 -11.85 4.99
CA VAL A 44 -21.09 -11.24 4.12
C VAL A 44 -20.80 -12.29 3.03
N PRO A 45 -21.34 -12.18 1.80
CA PRO A 45 -20.98 -13.11 0.73
C PRO A 45 -19.48 -13.09 0.52
N GLN A 46 -18.86 -14.26 0.70
CA GLN A 46 -17.43 -14.48 0.50
C GLN A 46 -17.18 -14.98 -0.91
N LEU A 47 -16.07 -14.56 -1.50
CA LEU A 47 -15.57 -15.16 -2.73
C LEU A 47 -15.19 -16.62 -2.44
N PRO A 48 -15.50 -17.56 -3.34
CA PRO A 48 -15.03 -18.93 -3.18
C PRO A 48 -13.49 -18.91 -3.09
N PRO A 49 -12.86 -19.70 -2.20
CA PRO A 49 -11.41 -19.76 -2.14
C PRO A 49 -10.84 -20.21 -3.48
N VAL A 50 -9.70 -19.64 -3.88
CA VAL A 50 -8.96 -20.14 -5.05
C VAL A 50 -8.30 -21.44 -4.65
N THR A 51 -8.67 -22.53 -5.32
CA THR A 51 -7.98 -23.81 -5.15
C THR A 51 -6.80 -23.85 -6.10
N LEU A 52 -5.59 -23.79 -5.55
CA LEU A 52 -4.36 -24.02 -6.30
C LEU A 52 -3.82 -25.45 -6.03
N PRO A 53 -3.03 -26.01 -6.96
CA PRO A 53 -2.19 -27.17 -6.65
C PRO A 53 -1.30 -26.90 -5.42
N ALA A 54 -0.95 -27.95 -4.68
CA ALA A 54 -0.22 -27.81 -3.41
C ALA A 54 1.15 -27.11 -3.58
N ASP A 55 1.82 -27.34 -4.70
CA ASP A 55 3.13 -26.77 -5.01
C ASP A 55 3.03 -25.44 -5.78
N ALA A 56 1.83 -24.93 -6.04
CA ALA A 56 1.65 -23.73 -6.83
C ALA A 56 2.04 -22.46 -6.05
N PRO A 57 2.60 -21.46 -6.73
CA PRO A 57 2.92 -20.19 -6.12
C PRO A 57 1.64 -19.48 -5.65
N ALA A 58 1.57 -19.12 -4.36
CA ALA A 58 0.41 -18.44 -3.77
C ALA A 58 0.00 -17.14 -4.50
N ALA A 59 0.97 -16.42 -5.09
CA ALA A 59 0.69 -15.23 -5.90
C ALA A 59 -0.27 -15.52 -7.06
N CYS A 60 -0.36 -16.74 -7.58
CA CYS A 60 -1.29 -17.06 -8.65
C CYS A 60 -2.77 -17.08 -8.22
N ALA A 61 -3.06 -17.03 -6.91
CA ALA A 61 -4.42 -16.86 -6.39
C ALA A 61 -4.83 -15.40 -6.20
N HIS A 62 -3.92 -14.45 -6.41
CA HIS A 62 -4.10 -13.03 -6.07
C HIS A 62 -4.27 -12.15 -7.32
N GLY A 63 -4.75 -12.71 -8.44
CA GLY A 63 -4.93 -11.98 -9.69
C GLY A 63 -6.16 -11.06 -9.72
N ALA A 64 -6.36 -10.40 -10.87
CA ALA A 64 -7.51 -9.53 -11.15
C ALA A 64 -8.84 -10.30 -11.28
N ASP A 65 -8.78 -11.62 -11.53
CA ASP A 65 -9.92 -12.55 -11.52
C ASP A 65 -10.68 -12.57 -10.19
N ARG A 66 -10.04 -12.07 -9.13
CA ARG A 66 -10.59 -11.88 -7.78
C ARG A 66 -11.31 -10.55 -7.59
N ILE A 67 -11.41 -9.71 -8.63
CA ILE A 67 -12.23 -8.49 -8.62
C ILE A 67 -13.51 -8.78 -9.40
N ILE A 68 -14.64 -8.75 -8.70
CA ILE A 68 -15.96 -9.06 -9.27
C ILE A 68 -16.90 -7.86 -9.13
N ALA A 69 -18.11 -7.98 -9.66
CA ALA A 69 -19.19 -7.04 -9.34
C ALA A 69 -19.57 -7.13 -7.85
N THR A 70 -19.86 -5.99 -7.23
CA THR A 70 -20.34 -5.95 -5.84
C THR A 70 -21.58 -6.82 -5.67
N PRO A 71 -21.55 -7.84 -4.77
CA PRO A 71 -22.70 -8.70 -4.55
C PRO A 71 -23.97 -7.93 -4.15
N GLU A 72 -25.14 -8.35 -4.66
CA GLU A 72 -26.43 -7.67 -4.41
C GLU A 72 -26.78 -7.51 -2.92
N ALA A 73 -26.25 -8.40 -2.06
CA ALA A 73 -26.40 -8.30 -0.61
C ALA A 73 -25.82 -7.00 -0.01
N TYR A 74 -24.92 -6.33 -0.73
CA TYR A 74 -24.29 -5.06 -0.36
C TYR A 74 -24.96 -3.86 -1.04
N GLU A 75 -26.28 -3.88 -1.19
CA GLU A 75 -27.05 -2.81 -1.85
C GLU A 75 -26.70 -1.40 -1.34
N ARG A 76 -26.40 -1.25 -0.04
CA ARG A 76 -25.98 0.05 0.53
C ARG A 76 -24.70 0.61 -0.11
N TYR A 77 -23.74 -0.26 -0.43
CA TYR A 77 -22.48 0.13 -1.08
C TYR A 77 -22.71 0.42 -2.57
N ILE A 78 -23.54 -0.40 -3.23
CA ILE A 78 -23.92 -0.19 -4.63
C ILE A 78 -24.60 1.19 -4.82
N ARG A 79 -25.45 1.61 -3.89
CA ARG A 79 -26.11 2.93 -3.91
C ARG A 79 -25.15 4.10 -3.78
N GLU A 80 -23.98 3.89 -3.17
CA GLU A 80 -22.88 4.87 -3.10
C GLU A 80 -21.96 4.80 -4.33
N GLY A 81 -22.29 3.99 -5.35
CA GLY A 81 -21.50 3.85 -6.58
C GLY A 81 -20.35 2.83 -6.49
N LEU A 82 -20.24 2.09 -5.38
CA LEU A 82 -19.20 1.08 -5.16
C LEU A 82 -19.60 -0.25 -5.78
N VAL A 83 -19.36 -0.38 -7.08
CA VAL A 83 -19.88 -1.46 -7.94
C VAL A 83 -18.90 -2.60 -8.20
N ARG A 84 -17.65 -2.46 -7.72
CA ARG A 84 -16.61 -3.49 -7.79
C ARG A 84 -16.28 -4.02 -6.39
N TYR A 85 -15.90 -5.29 -6.30
CA TYR A 85 -15.67 -5.97 -5.02
C TYR A 85 -14.48 -6.91 -5.07
N THR A 86 -13.69 -6.90 -4.00
CA THR A 86 -12.76 -7.97 -3.65
C THR A 86 -12.67 -8.10 -2.13
N GLU A 87 -11.87 -9.01 -1.61
CA GLU A 87 -11.78 -9.25 -0.17
C GLU A 87 -10.44 -9.85 0.25
N VAL A 88 -10.11 -9.67 1.53
CA VAL A 88 -9.02 -10.39 2.22
C VAL A 88 -9.64 -11.38 3.20
N ALA A 89 -9.37 -12.67 3.02
CA ALA A 89 -9.82 -13.70 3.95
C ALA A 89 -9.06 -13.65 5.27
N THR A 90 -9.75 -13.94 6.37
CA THR A 90 -9.18 -13.98 7.72
C THR A 90 -9.13 -15.41 8.26
N PRO A 91 -8.18 -15.76 9.15
CA PRO A 91 -7.99 -17.14 9.62
C PRO A 91 -9.21 -17.80 10.27
N ASN A 92 -10.11 -17.01 10.90
CA ASN A 92 -11.38 -17.48 11.47
C ASN A 92 -12.47 -17.77 10.43
N GLY A 93 -12.14 -17.74 9.14
CA GLY A 93 -13.10 -17.93 8.05
C GLY A 93 -13.98 -16.71 7.79
N GLY A 94 -13.64 -15.54 8.32
CA GLY A 94 -14.22 -14.26 7.95
C GLY A 94 -13.53 -13.61 6.75
N VAL A 95 -13.94 -12.39 6.41
CA VAL A 95 -13.29 -11.57 5.38
C VAL A 95 -13.29 -10.10 5.77
N VAL A 96 -12.35 -9.34 5.24
CA VAL A 96 -12.37 -7.87 5.17
C VAL A 96 -12.70 -7.49 3.72
N PRO A 97 -13.93 -7.04 3.42
CA PRO A 97 -14.32 -6.65 2.08
C PRO A 97 -13.68 -5.32 1.66
N ILE A 98 -13.39 -5.21 0.36
CA ILE A 98 -12.94 -4.01 -0.32
C ILE A 98 -13.94 -3.72 -1.43
N PHE A 99 -14.63 -2.58 -1.35
CA PHE A 99 -15.57 -2.12 -2.36
C PHE A 99 -14.98 -0.97 -3.13
N ALA A 100 -15.05 -0.97 -4.45
CA ALA A 100 -14.48 0.08 -5.28
C ALA A 100 -15.50 0.65 -6.27
N GLY A 101 -15.34 1.92 -6.59
CA GLY A 101 -16.05 2.57 -7.68
C GLY A 101 -15.62 2.05 -9.05
N ASN A 102 -16.28 2.53 -10.10
CA ASN A 102 -16.01 2.09 -11.48
C ASN A 102 -14.86 2.84 -12.18
N ALA A 103 -14.33 3.91 -11.59
CA ALA A 103 -13.20 4.64 -12.17
C ALA A 103 -11.84 4.00 -11.83
N LEU A 104 -11.77 3.22 -10.75
CA LEU A 104 -10.56 2.55 -10.34
C LEU A 104 -10.12 1.51 -11.34
N SER A 105 -8.81 1.48 -11.62
CA SER A 105 -8.19 0.41 -12.39
C SER A 105 -8.10 -0.88 -11.55
N ASP A 106 -7.97 -2.02 -12.23
CA ASP A 106 -7.74 -3.30 -11.56
C ASP A 106 -6.46 -3.26 -10.73
N ALA A 107 -5.43 -2.57 -11.23
CA ALA A 107 -4.15 -2.43 -10.54
C ALA A 107 -4.30 -1.67 -9.21
N GLN A 108 -5.13 -0.62 -9.14
CA GLN A 108 -5.39 0.09 -7.89
C GLN A 108 -6.10 -0.79 -6.85
N ILE A 109 -7.14 -1.52 -7.28
CA ILE A 109 -7.89 -2.42 -6.39
C ILE A 109 -7.00 -3.59 -5.93
N LEU A 110 -6.15 -4.12 -6.81
CA LEU A 110 -5.15 -5.12 -6.46
C LEU A 110 -4.15 -4.58 -5.44
N ARG A 111 -3.59 -3.39 -5.66
CA ARG A 111 -2.64 -2.76 -4.73
C ARG A 111 -3.26 -2.60 -3.35
N ALA A 112 -4.47 -2.06 -3.25
CA ALA A 112 -5.16 -1.93 -1.97
C ALA A 112 -5.38 -3.29 -1.27
N ARG A 113 -5.74 -4.33 -2.03
CA ARG A 113 -5.89 -5.68 -1.47
C ARG A 113 -4.57 -6.24 -0.98
N GLU A 114 -3.49 -6.12 -1.76
CA GLU A 114 -2.19 -6.67 -1.39
C GLU A 114 -1.56 -5.88 -0.23
N LEU A 115 -1.74 -4.57 -0.14
CA LEU A 115 -1.34 -3.77 1.03
C LEU A 115 -2.11 -4.16 2.30
N LEU A 116 -3.42 -4.39 2.21
CA LEU A 116 -4.18 -4.89 3.36
C LEU A 116 -3.67 -6.28 3.81
N ARG A 117 -3.35 -7.16 2.85
CA ARG A 117 -2.74 -8.47 3.15
C ARG A 117 -1.38 -8.32 3.82
N PHE A 118 -0.57 -7.37 3.39
CA PHE A 118 0.74 -7.08 3.98
C PHE A 118 0.62 -6.69 5.45
N PHE A 119 -0.27 -5.77 5.79
CA PHE A 119 -0.41 -5.31 7.18
C PHE A 119 -0.87 -6.41 8.14
N VAL A 120 -1.68 -7.37 7.66
CA VAL A 120 -2.17 -8.50 8.46
C VAL A 120 -1.35 -9.77 8.30
N ALA A 121 -0.27 -9.75 7.52
CA ALA A 121 0.66 -10.86 7.39
C ALA A 121 1.63 -10.89 8.58
N ASP A 122 1.96 -12.10 9.02
CA ASP A 122 2.93 -12.33 10.10
C ASP A 122 4.29 -11.76 9.72
N HIS A 123 4.95 -11.16 10.71
CA HIS A 123 6.34 -10.79 10.70
C HIS A 123 7.06 -11.61 11.78
N PRO A 124 7.55 -12.82 11.46
CA PRO A 124 8.22 -13.69 12.42
C PRO A 124 9.34 -12.97 13.16
N ASP A 125 9.59 -13.40 14.40
CA ASP A 125 10.63 -12.85 15.29
C ASP A 125 10.43 -11.39 15.75
N SER A 126 9.32 -10.75 15.39
CA SER A 126 8.92 -9.43 15.91
C SER A 126 8.01 -9.53 17.14
N ARG A 127 7.96 -8.48 17.96
CA ARG A 127 7.22 -8.50 19.24
C ARG A 127 5.70 -8.52 19.08
N TRP A 128 5.18 -7.70 18.18
CA TRP A 128 3.74 -7.47 17.96
C TRP A 128 3.26 -8.05 16.62
N GLY A 129 4.17 -8.35 15.70
CA GLY A 129 3.87 -8.88 14.37
C GLY A 129 4.07 -10.39 14.21
N SER A 130 4.63 -11.12 15.18
CA SER A 130 5.00 -12.54 15.00
C SER A 130 3.83 -13.47 14.62
N ASP A 131 2.63 -13.16 15.11
CA ASP A 131 1.39 -13.86 14.77
C ASP A 131 0.24 -12.84 14.79
N LYS A 132 -0.20 -12.42 13.61
CA LYS A 132 -1.29 -11.45 13.42
C LYS A 132 -2.64 -12.12 13.19
N THR A 133 -2.76 -13.43 13.44
CA THR A 133 -4.02 -14.16 13.36
C THR A 133 -5.12 -13.48 14.18
N ALA A 134 -4.81 -13.04 15.40
CA ALA A 134 -5.77 -12.37 16.27
C ALA A 134 -6.18 -10.99 15.72
N VAL A 135 -5.24 -10.23 15.15
CA VAL A 135 -5.49 -8.93 14.50
C VAL A 135 -6.44 -9.10 13.32
N ALA A 136 -6.12 -9.99 12.37
CA ALA A 136 -6.97 -10.26 11.20
C ALA A 136 -8.37 -10.74 11.61
N ASN A 137 -8.46 -11.62 12.61
CA ASN A 137 -9.74 -12.12 13.11
C ASN A 137 -10.58 -11.02 13.78
N ALA A 138 -9.94 -10.09 14.51
CA ALA A 138 -10.60 -8.94 15.11
C ALA A 138 -11.17 -8.02 14.02
N MET A 139 -10.44 -7.77 12.92
CA MET A 139 -10.96 -6.97 11.79
C MET A 139 -12.27 -7.55 11.25
N ALA A 140 -12.31 -8.85 10.95
CA ALA A 140 -13.53 -9.51 10.49
C ALA A 140 -14.67 -9.45 11.54
N ALA A 141 -14.35 -9.68 12.82
CA ALA A 141 -15.34 -9.62 13.90
C ALA A 141 -15.93 -8.21 14.10
N ASN A 142 -15.12 -7.19 13.84
CA ASN A 142 -15.47 -5.77 13.92
C ASN A 142 -16.13 -5.25 12.63
N ASN A 143 -16.37 -6.11 11.63
CA ASN A 143 -16.94 -5.75 10.32
C ASN A 143 -16.12 -4.67 9.59
N ALA A 144 -14.79 -4.76 9.68
CA ALA A 144 -13.86 -3.94 8.93
C ALA A 144 -14.23 -3.95 7.43
N ALA A 145 -14.19 -2.80 6.78
CA ALA A 145 -14.41 -2.68 5.34
C ALA A 145 -13.58 -1.51 4.81
N LEU A 146 -12.96 -1.70 3.65
CA LEU A 146 -12.33 -0.64 2.87
C LEU A 146 -13.28 -0.25 1.74
N VAL A 147 -13.44 1.05 1.50
CA VAL A 147 -14.14 1.56 0.32
C VAL A 147 -13.20 2.43 -0.49
N MET A 148 -13.25 2.29 -1.80
CA MET A 148 -12.45 3.06 -2.72
C MET A 148 -13.35 3.87 -3.66
N PRO A 149 -13.76 5.08 -3.25
CA PRO A 149 -14.62 5.94 -4.07
C PRO A 149 -13.86 6.52 -5.26
N ASN A 150 -14.61 6.96 -6.27
CA ASN A 150 -14.04 7.68 -7.40
C ASN A 150 -13.69 9.14 -7.02
N GLY A 151 -12.68 9.70 -7.66
CA GLY A 151 -12.20 11.08 -7.47
C GLY A 151 -11.37 11.25 -6.21
N GLU A 152 -11.13 12.50 -5.84
CA GLU A 152 -10.43 12.88 -4.60
C GLU A 152 -11.37 12.98 -3.41
N HIS A 153 -10.84 12.81 -2.20
CA HIS A 153 -11.56 13.19 -0.98
C HIS A 153 -12.02 14.65 -1.04
N ARG A 154 -13.26 14.88 -0.60
CA ARG A 154 -13.82 16.21 -0.42
C ARG A 154 -14.65 16.21 0.85
N GLU A 155 -14.19 16.96 1.84
CA GLU A 155 -14.87 17.14 3.13
C GLU A 155 -16.40 17.28 2.97
N GLY A 156 -17.14 16.42 3.68
CA GLY A 156 -18.60 16.38 3.68
C GLY A 156 -19.23 15.60 2.52
N ASN A 157 -18.42 15.02 1.62
CA ASN A 157 -18.85 14.13 0.54
C ASN A 157 -18.28 12.71 0.68
N GLU A 158 -17.99 12.30 1.92
CA GLU A 158 -17.57 10.95 2.24
C GLU A 158 -18.71 9.94 1.95
N PRO A 159 -18.37 8.71 1.55
CA PRO A 159 -19.35 7.64 1.38
C PRO A 159 -20.16 7.44 2.67
N ARG A 160 -21.48 7.32 2.54
CA ARG A 160 -22.37 7.16 3.72
C ARG A 160 -22.49 5.70 4.15
N VAL A 161 -21.36 5.03 4.25
CA VAL A 161 -21.24 3.61 4.64
C VAL A 161 -20.18 3.47 5.72
N PRO A 162 -20.35 2.53 6.68
CA PRO A 162 -19.35 2.28 7.72
C PRO A 162 -18.17 1.53 7.10
N ALA A 163 -17.13 2.27 6.71
CA ALA A 163 -15.91 1.76 6.09
C ALA A 163 -14.81 2.84 6.10
N GLN A 164 -13.56 2.40 6.01
CA GLN A 164 -12.42 3.29 5.77
C GLN A 164 -12.39 3.70 4.29
N PRO A 165 -12.41 4.99 3.95
CA PRO A 165 -12.20 5.44 2.58
C PRO A 165 -10.72 5.40 2.17
N LEU A 166 -10.47 5.04 0.91
CA LEU A 166 -9.20 5.20 0.21
C LEU A 166 -9.52 5.57 -1.24
N TYR A 167 -9.42 6.84 -1.59
CA TYR A 167 -9.91 7.33 -2.88
C TYR A 167 -9.04 6.88 -4.06
N ASP A 168 -9.60 6.89 -5.28
CA ASP A 168 -8.84 6.56 -6.49
C ASP A 168 -7.67 7.52 -6.71
N ALA A 169 -7.86 8.80 -6.38
CA ALA A 169 -6.86 9.85 -6.39
C ALA A 169 -6.01 9.87 -5.12
N GLU A 170 -5.92 8.74 -4.42
CA GLU A 170 -5.02 8.49 -3.28
C GLU A 170 -4.20 7.20 -3.43
N THR A 171 -4.39 6.45 -4.53
CA THR A 171 -3.79 5.13 -4.73
C THR A 171 -3.00 5.07 -6.05
N PRO A 172 -1.82 5.72 -6.15
CA PRO A 172 -0.95 5.57 -7.31
C PRO A 172 -0.40 4.12 -7.38
N VAL A 173 -0.10 3.65 -8.59
CA VAL A 173 0.37 2.28 -8.86
C VAL A 173 1.73 2.34 -9.52
N ALA A 174 2.65 1.44 -9.16
CA ALA A 174 3.98 1.39 -9.76
C ALA A 174 3.90 1.34 -11.30
N GLY A 175 4.66 2.21 -11.98
CA GLY A 175 4.62 2.36 -13.44
C GLY A 175 3.63 3.40 -13.97
N SER A 176 2.69 3.92 -13.16
CA SER A 176 1.88 5.07 -13.58
C SER A 176 2.71 6.37 -13.49
N ASP A 177 2.42 7.36 -14.34
CA ASP A 177 3.12 8.66 -14.33
C ASP A 177 3.13 9.27 -12.92
N TRP A 178 1.99 9.23 -12.23
CA TRP A 178 1.87 9.73 -10.86
C TRP A 178 2.81 9.02 -9.88
N PHE A 179 2.87 7.68 -9.90
CA PHE A 179 3.78 6.96 -9.02
C PHE A 179 5.24 7.24 -9.36
N MET A 180 5.56 7.30 -10.66
CA MET A 180 6.92 7.43 -11.19
C MET A 180 7.52 8.80 -10.90
N ASP A 181 6.72 9.86 -11.05
CA ASP A 181 7.12 11.23 -10.79
C ASP A 181 7.09 11.57 -9.28
N ASN A 182 6.38 10.77 -8.50
CA ASN A 182 6.03 11.05 -7.10
C ASN A 182 5.38 12.44 -6.97
N ASP A 183 4.36 12.69 -7.79
CA ASP A 183 3.63 13.96 -7.79
C ASP A 183 2.95 14.20 -6.44
N PHE A 184 3.42 15.20 -5.71
CA PHE A 184 2.90 15.61 -4.39
C PHE A 184 1.73 16.60 -4.47
N ASP A 185 1.30 17.02 -5.67
CA ASP A 185 0.01 17.71 -5.84
C ASP A 185 -1.15 16.77 -5.47
N HIS A 186 -0.94 15.46 -5.51
CA HIS A 186 -1.87 14.41 -5.10
C HIS A 186 -1.17 13.44 -4.12
N ARG A 187 -1.84 13.02 -3.06
CA ARG A 187 -1.22 12.21 -2.00
C ARG A 187 -1.24 10.72 -2.33
N ASP A 188 -0.13 10.00 -2.19
CA ASP A 188 -0.18 8.53 -2.00
C ASP A 188 -0.59 8.25 -0.55
N ALA A 189 -1.85 7.87 -0.33
CA ALA A 189 -2.41 7.63 1.00
C ALA A 189 -2.61 6.13 1.28
N ALA A 190 -2.25 5.25 0.34
CA ALA A 190 -2.65 3.85 0.40
C ALA A 190 -2.08 3.12 1.62
N LEU A 191 -0.84 3.42 2.04
CA LEU A 191 -0.27 2.84 3.26
C LEU A 191 -0.99 3.33 4.51
N GLU A 192 -1.14 4.64 4.66
CA GLU A 192 -1.81 5.26 5.81
C GLU A 192 -3.26 4.80 5.96
N GLU A 193 -4.09 4.98 4.95
CA GLU A 193 -5.53 4.71 5.05
C GLU A 193 -5.82 3.22 5.31
N ILE A 194 -5.05 2.32 4.67
CA ILE A 194 -5.20 0.88 4.92
C ILE A 194 -4.68 0.53 6.31
N PHE A 195 -3.61 1.18 6.79
CA PHE A 195 -3.15 0.96 8.15
C PHE A 195 -4.15 1.48 9.18
N HIS A 196 -4.80 2.65 8.97
CA HIS A 196 -5.88 3.13 9.83
C HIS A 196 -6.98 2.09 9.99
N LEU A 197 -7.40 1.43 8.91
CA LEU A 197 -8.38 0.34 8.98
C LEU A 197 -7.90 -0.82 9.88
N VAL A 198 -6.64 -1.26 9.71
CA VAL A 198 -6.03 -2.33 10.52
C VAL A 198 -5.89 -1.90 11.97
N HIS A 199 -5.54 -0.64 12.21
CA HIS A 199 -5.37 -0.05 13.53
C HIS A 199 -6.71 0.00 14.27
N ASP A 200 -7.75 0.56 13.64
CA ASP A 200 -9.08 0.73 14.24
C ASP A 200 -9.79 -0.57 14.55
N THR A 201 -9.68 -1.54 13.65
CA THR A 201 -10.53 -2.73 13.69
C THR A 201 -9.78 -4.00 14.08
N GLY A 202 -8.45 -4.01 13.96
CA GLY A 202 -7.60 -5.16 14.22
C GLY A 202 -6.76 -5.00 15.49
N ILE A 203 -5.86 -4.00 15.52
CA ILE A 203 -5.00 -3.68 16.67
C ILE A 203 -5.86 -3.21 17.84
N GLY A 204 -6.75 -2.25 17.57
CA GLY A 204 -7.82 -1.78 18.44
C GLY A 204 -7.65 -0.34 18.92
N THR A 205 -8.45 0.56 18.36
CA THR A 205 -8.68 1.94 18.83
C THR A 205 -10.17 2.22 18.84
N TRP A 206 -10.78 2.41 17.67
CA TRP A 206 -12.22 2.61 17.52
C TRP A 206 -13.04 1.39 18.00
N ALA A 207 -12.58 0.18 17.67
CA ALA A 207 -13.17 -1.05 18.14
C ALA A 207 -12.21 -1.81 19.09
N PRO A 208 -12.73 -2.70 19.95
CA PRO A 208 -11.87 -3.62 20.69
C PRO A 208 -11.02 -4.44 19.72
N GLY A 209 -9.70 -4.37 19.86
CA GLY A 209 -8.77 -5.12 19.02
C GLY A 209 -7.92 -6.11 19.81
N ALA A 210 -6.97 -6.71 19.11
CA ALA A 210 -6.15 -7.81 19.58
C ALA A 210 -4.90 -7.37 20.36
N LEU A 211 -4.46 -6.12 20.23
CA LEU A 211 -3.17 -5.65 20.74
C LEU A 211 -3.29 -4.34 21.55
N PRO A 212 -4.05 -4.31 22.66
CA PRO A 212 -4.23 -3.09 23.46
C PRO A 212 -2.93 -2.59 24.09
N GLU A 213 -1.98 -3.45 24.41
CA GLU A 213 -0.66 -3.05 24.91
C GLU A 213 0.20 -2.37 23.83
N TYR A 214 0.17 -2.87 22.58
CA TYR A 214 0.85 -2.22 21.46
C TYR A 214 0.25 -0.83 21.20
N GLN A 215 -1.08 -0.73 21.21
CA GLN A 215 -1.77 0.56 21.10
C GLN A 215 -1.35 1.54 22.20
N ALA A 216 -1.22 1.08 23.44
CA ALA A 216 -0.78 1.93 24.54
C ALA A 216 0.67 2.41 24.35
N GLU A 217 1.57 1.58 23.81
CA GLU A 217 2.95 1.96 23.49
C GLU A 217 3.00 2.98 22.34
N LEU A 218 2.21 2.78 21.28
CA LEU A 218 2.09 3.74 20.19
C LEU A 218 1.58 5.10 20.67
N LEU A 219 0.56 5.12 21.53
CA LEU A 219 0.02 6.36 22.09
C LEU A 219 1.04 7.07 22.97
N ALA A 220 1.73 6.35 23.84
CA ALA A 220 2.76 6.92 24.70
C ALA A 220 3.90 7.54 23.87
N GLU A 221 4.31 6.86 22.79
CA GLU A 221 5.34 7.38 21.89
C GLU A 221 4.85 8.59 21.09
N ALA A 222 3.61 8.59 20.62
CA ALA A 222 3.01 9.75 19.94
C ALA A 222 3.00 10.99 20.85
N GLU A 223 2.67 10.82 22.13
CA GLU A 223 2.72 11.92 23.12
C GLU A 223 4.15 12.41 23.36
N ALA A 224 5.11 11.49 23.50
CA ALA A 224 6.53 11.83 23.66
C ALA A 224 7.06 12.60 22.44
N ALA A 225 6.73 12.13 21.23
CA ALA A 225 7.13 12.74 19.96
C ALA A 225 6.63 14.18 19.78
N ILE A 226 5.44 14.48 20.32
CA ILE A 226 4.90 15.85 20.37
C ILE A 226 5.65 16.70 21.39
N GLU A 227 5.95 16.15 22.56
CA GLU A 227 6.61 16.88 23.66
C GLU A 227 8.04 17.31 23.28
N ASP A 228 8.81 16.42 22.65
CA ASP A 228 10.18 16.68 22.23
C ASP A 228 10.33 17.24 20.80
N GLY A 229 9.20 17.37 20.07
CA GLY A 229 9.11 18.12 18.82
C GLY A 229 9.57 17.37 17.57
N ARG A 230 9.52 16.04 17.58
CA ARG A 230 9.82 15.18 16.41
C ARG A 230 8.55 14.82 15.61
N TRP A 231 7.37 15.01 16.19
CA TRP A 231 6.08 14.92 15.51
C TRP A 231 5.11 16.02 15.98
N GLY A 232 4.12 16.36 15.16
CA GLY A 232 3.23 17.49 15.44
C GLY A 232 3.96 18.84 15.33
N ILE A 233 5.01 18.91 14.52
CA ILE A 233 5.79 20.13 14.28
C ILE A 233 4.86 21.17 13.66
N PRO A 234 4.83 22.42 14.14
CA PRO A 234 3.96 23.47 13.59
C PRO A 234 4.51 24.01 12.26
N ALA A 235 4.69 23.11 11.27
CA ALA A 235 5.14 23.42 9.92
C ALA A 235 4.17 24.35 9.20
N GLU A 236 2.90 24.36 9.61
CA GLU A 236 1.87 25.21 9.05
C GLU A 236 0.79 25.66 10.06
N PRO A 237 -0.01 26.70 9.74
CA PRO A 237 -1.08 27.16 10.62
C PRO A 237 -2.20 26.12 10.77
N GLY A 238 -2.40 25.63 11.99
CA GLY A 238 -3.52 24.72 12.32
C GLY A 238 -3.10 23.42 13.00
N VAL A 239 -1.81 23.05 12.93
CA VAL A 239 -1.27 21.81 13.53
C VAL A 239 -1.67 21.67 15.01
N GLU A 240 -1.57 22.74 15.80
CA GLU A 240 -1.96 22.68 17.21
C GLU A 240 -3.45 22.37 17.43
N GLN A 241 -4.33 22.92 16.58
CA GLN A 241 -5.76 22.62 16.63
C GLN A 241 -6.01 21.16 16.21
N TRP A 242 -5.36 20.72 15.14
CA TRP A 242 -5.44 19.35 14.66
C TRP A 242 -4.99 18.34 15.74
N LEU A 243 -3.86 18.57 16.39
CA LEU A 243 -3.41 17.73 17.51
C LEU A 243 -4.39 17.71 18.70
N GLN A 244 -5.21 18.75 18.87
CA GLN A 244 -6.28 18.75 19.87
C GLN A 244 -7.50 17.96 19.41
N GLU A 245 -7.79 17.92 18.11
CA GLU A 245 -8.85 17.11 17.51
C GLU A 245 -8.50 15.63 17.61
N LEU A 246 -7.29 15.23 17.18
CA LEU A 246 -6.80 13.86 17.32
C LEU A 246 -6.86 13.33 18.76
N ARG A 247 -6.54 14.17 19.75
CA ARG A 247 -6.66 13.79 21.18
C ARG A 247 -8.10 13.53 21.62
N ARG A 248 -9.07 14.23 21.04
CA ARG A 248 -10.49 14.05 21.37
C ARG A 248 -11.07 12.82 20.69
N GLU A 249 -10.50 12.45 19.55
CA GLU A 249 -10.94 11.35 18.70
C GLU A 249 -10.19 10.03 19.00
N ASP A 250 -9.17 10.08 19.84
CA ASP A 250 -8.28 8.95 20.17
C ASP A 250 -7.44 8.46 18.97
N SER A 251 -7.12 9.39 18.06
CA SER A 251 -6.41 9.11 16.79
C SER A 251 -4.93 9.49 16.80
N LEU A 252 -4.40 10.06 17.89
CA LEU A 252 -2.98 10.46 17.97
C LEU A 252 -2.01 9.34 17.59
N ALA A 253 -2.21 8.15 18.16
CA ALA A 253 -1.33 7.01 17.91
C ALA A 253 -1.36 6.60 16.43
N GLN A 254 -2.51 6.74 15.78
CA GLN A 254 -2.74 6.35 14.39
C GLN A 254 -1.99 7.27 13.44
N GLU A 255 -2.15 8.58 13.62
CA GLU A 255 -1.50 9.57 12.76
C GLU A 255 0.02 9.61 12.95
N TYR A 256 0.47 9.39 14.19
CA TYR A 256 1.88 9.29 14.48
C TYR A 256 2.52 8.12 13.74
N ILE A 257 2.00 6.90 13.92
CA ILE A 257 2.60 5.71 13.32
C ILE A 257 2.45 5.72 11.79
N ALA A 258 1.38 6.30 11.22
CA ALA A 258 1.27 6.52 9.79
C ALA A 258 2.40 7.42 9.25
N SER A 259 2.74 8.49 9.96
CA SER A 259 3.87 9.36 9.63
C SER A 259 5.21 8.60 9.59
N VAL A 260 5.40 7.68 10.55
CA VAL A 260 6.57 6.78 10.59
C VAL A 260 6.55 5.83 9.38
N ILE A 261 5.41 5.16 9.11
CA ILE A 261 5.24 4.19 8.01
C ILE A 261 5.55 4.82 6.66
N ASP A 262 4.94 5.97 6.35
CA ASP A 262 5.12 6.64 5.05
C ASP A 262 6.60 7.01 4.83
N SER A 263 7.28 7.48 5.88
CA SER A 263 8.71 7.83 5.81
C SER A 263 9.60 6.58 5.73
N TRP A 264 9.24 5.51 6.44
CA TRP A 264 9.96 4.25 6.49
C TRP A 264 9.97 3.52 5.14
N TYR A 265 8.86 3.58 4.41
CA TYR A 265 8.72 3.04 3.04
C TYR A 265 8.92 4.09 1.94
N GLY A 266 9.45 5.27 2.30
CA GLY A 266 10.05 6.22 1.37
C GLY A 266 9.09 7.07 0.56
N LEU A 267 7.82 7.18 0.96
CA LEU A 267 6.83 8.04 0.29
C LEU A 267 7.28 9.51 0.30
N TRP A 268 7.86 9.95 1.42
CA TRP A 268 8.34 11.31 1.62
C TRP A 268 9.76 11.57 1.14
N GLY A 269 10.48 10.54 0.68
CA GLY A 269 11.89 10.66 0.34
C GLY A 269 12.23 11.71 -0.72
N PRO A 270 11.46 11.80 -1.83
CA PRO A 270 11.65 12.82 -2.87
C PRO A 270 11.13 14.22 -2.51
N TRP A 271 10.41 14.37 -1.39
CA TRP A 271 9.83 15.67 -1.00
C TRP A 271 10.93 16.69 -0.69
N ASP A 272 10.89 17.84 -1.35
CA ASP A 272 11.93 18.88 -1.25
C ASP A 272 11.40 20.28 -0.93
N GLU A 273 10.08 20.46 -0.75
CA GLU A 273 9.53 21.78 -0.41
C GLU A 273 9.76 22.19 1.06
N ALA A 274 9.94 21.20 1.94
CA ALA A 274 10.22 21.42 3.36
C ALA A 274 11.15 20.33 3.95
N ASP A 275 11.73 20.65 5.11
CA ASP A 275 12.39 19.66 5.96
C ASP A 275 11.34 18.74 6.60
N GLY A 276 11.69 17.47 6.80
CA GLY A 276 10.78 16.49 7.40
C GLY A 276 9.71 15.93 6.45
N GLY A 277 9.12 14.81 6.85
CA GLY A 277 8.03 14.13 6.14
C GLY A 277 6.66 14.67 6.55
N MET A 278 5.60 14.17 5.91
CA MET A 278 4.22 14.60 6.17
C MET A 278 4.07 16.13 6.08
N TRP A 279 4.55 16.73 4.99
CA TRP A 279 4.60 18.20 4.81
C TRP A 279 5.34 18.96 5.93
N GLY A 280 6.26 18.27 6.62
CA GLY A 280 7.08 18.83 7.69
C GLY A 280 6.48 18.70 9.09
N VAL A 281 5.31 18.07 9.28
CA VAL A 281 4.78 17.81 10.64
C VAL A 281 5.54 16.68 11.35
N TYR A 282 6.29 15.87 10.60
CA TYR A 282 7.14 14.80 11.11
C TYR A 282 8.62 15.04 10.76
N ILE A 283 9.54 14.75 11.68
CA ILE A 283 10.95 15.13 11.55
C ILE A 283 11.72 14.40 10.44
N ALA A 284 11.24 13.23 9.99
CA ALA A 284 11.96 12.37 9.04
C ALA A 284 11.20 12.20 7.71
N LYS A 285 11.93 12.09 6.60
CA LYS A 285 11.43 11.81 5.24
C LYS A 285 11.78 10.41 4.75
N ILE A 286 12.91 9.89 5.20
CA ILE A 286 13.45 8.60 4.77
C ILE A 286 13.72 7.71 5.98
N ARG A 287 13.76 6.39 5.76
CA ARG A 287 14.10 5.40 6.79
C ARG A 287 15.33 5.75 7.62
N ALA A 288 16.42 6.16 6.98
CA ALA A 288 17.65 6.53 7.69
C ALA A 288 17.47 7.72 8.65
N GLU A 289 16.54 8.63 8.35
CA GLU A 289 16.16 9.72 9.24
C GLU A 289 15.23 9.25 10.35
N VAL A 290 14.32 8.30 10.08
CA VAL A 290 13.54 7.65 11.14
C VAL A 290 14.48 6.98 12.14
N GLU A 291 15.44 6.18 11.68
CA GLU A 291 16.44 5.51 12.54
C GLU A 291 17.27 6.51 13.37
N ALA A 292 17.58 7.68 12.81
CA ALA A 292 18.43 8.67 13.46
C ALA A 292 17.66 9.62 14.40
N PHE A 293 16.46 10.04 14.01
CA PHE A 293 15.69 11.10 14.67
C PHE A 293 14.49 10.58 15.44
N ASP A 294 14.03 9.37 15.13
CA ASP A 294 12.91 8.69 15.77
C ASP A 294 13.15 7.17 15.91
N PRO A 295 14.22 6.75 16.60
CA PRO A 295 14.52 5.33 16.76
C PRO A 295 13.42 4.57 17.53
N ALA A 296 12.64 5.25 18.36
CA ALA A 296 11.54 4.64 19.11
C ALA A 296 10.33 4.35 18.21
N GLY A 297 9.92 5.29 17.37
CA GLY A 297 8.91 5.07 16.33
C GLY A 297 9.34 3.98 15.34
N GLY A 298 10.60 4.01 14.89
CA GLY A 298 11.17 2.95 14.05
C GLY A 298 11.12 1.57 14.71
N ALA A 299 11.46 1.48 16.00
CA ALA A 299 11.39 0.22 16.74
C ALA A 299 9.95 -0.30 16.90
N LEU A 300 8.98 0.56 17.20
CA LEU A 300 7.57 0.18 17.29
C LEU A 300 7.03 -0.32 15.94
N LEU A 301 7.42 0.35 14.84
CA LEU A 301 7.10 -0.10 13.49
C LEU A 301 7.72 -1.48 13.22
N SER A 302 9.02 -1.66 13.46
CA SER A 302 9.72 -2.94 13.21
C SER A 302 9.24 -4.07 14.11
N ASP A 303 8.70 -3.76 15.29
CA ASP A 303 8.06 -4.75 16.15
C ASP A 303 6.73 -5.27 15.56
N PHE A 304 6.17 -4.63 14.53
CA PHE A 304 4.91 -5.03 13.88
C PHE A 304 5.04 -5.35 12.38
N LEU A 305 5.92 -4.65 11.64
CA LEU A 305 6.06 -4.74 10.18
C LEU A 305 7.50 -5.04 9.77
N PRO A 306 7.69 -5.81 8.69
CA PRO A 306 9.01 -6.12 8.15
C PRO A 306 9.67 -4.90 7.49
N GLU A 307 10.99 -4.92 7.36
CA GLU A 307 11.75 -3.86 6.69
C GLU A 307 11.39 -3.69 5.20
N MET A 308 11.08 -4.79 4.51
CA MET A 308 10.68 -4.76 3.10
C MET A 308 9.16 -4.80 3.01
N LEU A 309 8.60 -4.04 2.08
CA LEU A 309 7.20 -4.14 1.65
C LEU A 309 7.03 -5.42 0.82
N GLY A 310 7.00 -6.56 1.51
CA GLY A 310 6.91 -7.91 0.95
C GLY A 310 5.51 -8.27 0.41
N THR A 311 4.93 -7.35 -0.34
CA THR A 311 3.61 -7.49 -0.97
C THR A 311 3.73 -7.48 -2.47
N ILE A 312 2.80 -8.14 -3.16
CA ILE A 312 2.81 -8.20 -4.63
C ILE A 312 2.32 -6.87 -5.19
N GLU A 313 3.25 -5.99 -5.53
CA GLU A 313 2.92 -4.70 -6.13
C GLU A 313 2.52 -4.88 -7.60
N PRO A 314 1.27 -4.56 -7.98
CA PRO A 314 0.88 -4.59 -9.38
C PRO A 314 1.58 -3.44 -10.12
N ILE A 315 2.05 -3.74 -11.33
CA ILE A 315 2.55 -2.73 -12.26
C ILE A 315 1.40 -2.27 -13.15
N ASP A 316 1.30 -0.97 -13.37
CA ASP A 316 0.33 -0.34 -14.26
C ASP A 316 0.31 -1.07 -15.62
N PRO A 317 -0.87 -1.50 -16.11
CA PRO A 317 -0.97 -2.26 -17.35
C PRO A 317 -0.52 -1.48 -18.60
N ASP A 318 -0.47 -0.14 -18.53
CA ASP A 318 0.00 0.71 -19.62
C ASP A 318 1.52 1.01 -19.53
N PHE A 319 2.18 0.56 -18.45
CA PHE A 319 3.62 0.78 -18.27
C PHE A 319 4.44 0.08 -19.35
N THR A 320 5.41 0.83 -19.89
CA THR A 320 6.48 0.31 -20.74
C THR A 320 7.79 0.96 -20.31
N GLY A 321 8.90 0.23 -20.45
CA GLY A 321 10.22 0.75 -20.11
C GLY A 321 10.82 0.07 -18.89
N ARG A 322 11.66 0.81 -18.15
CA ARG A 322 12.49 0.27 -17.06
C ARG A 322 11.94 0.71 -15.71
N LEU A 323 11.76 -0.26 -14.81
CA LEU A 323 11.45 -0.03 -13.39
C LEU A 323 12.56 -0.65 -12.55
N SER A 324 13.22 0.15 -11.72
CA SER A 324 14.27 -0.35 -10.81
C SER A 324 13.80 -0.41 -9.36
N LEU A 325 14.21 -1.46 -8.67
CA LEU A 325 14.15 -1.58 -7.21
C LEU A 325 15.47 -1.15 -6.55
N LEU A 326 16.47 -0.73 -7.33
CA LEU A 326 17.68 -0.13 -6.79
C LEU A 326 17.43 1.35 -6.52
N PHE A 327 17.94 1.83 -5.39
CA PHE A 327 17.81 3.23 -5.03
C PHE A 327 18.67 4.13 -5.92
N ASP A 328 18.05 5.11 -6.57
CA ASP A 328 18.69 6.23 -7.26
C ASP A 328 17.96 7.52 -6.91
N ALA A 329 18.63 8.42 -6.17
CA ALA A 329 18.04 9.69 -5.76
C ALA A 329 17.66 10.62 -6.94
N ALA A 330 18.15 10.36 -8.15
CA ALA A 330 17.72 11.06 -9.36
C ALA A 330 16.38 10.55 -9.93
N GLU A 331 15.91 9.39 -9.46
CA GLU A 331 14.67 8.75 -9.88
C GLU A 331 13.72 8.65 -8.67
N SER A 332 12.81 9.63 -8.55
CA SER A 332 11.92 9.82 -7.39
C SER A 332 11.23 8.54 -6.91
N TYR A 333 10.71 7.74 -7.85
CA TYR A 333 10.00 6.50 -7.53
C TYR A 333 10.86 5.45 -6.80
N THR A 334 12.19 5.48 -6.96
CA THR A 334 13.10 4.53 -6.33
C THR A 334 13.23 4.72 -4.82
N HIS A 335 12.78 5.86 -4.29
CA HIS A 335 12.62 6.02 -2.85
C HIS A 335 11.58 5.05 -2.27
N LYS A 336 10.55 4.69 -3.04
CA LYS A 336 9.51 3.72 -2.67
C LYS A 336 9.88 2.30 -3.10
N THR A 337 10.21 2.11 -4.38
CA THR A 337 10.42 0.77 -4.94
C THR A 337 11.62 0.04 -4.37
N ARG A 338 12.59 0.74 -3.78
CA ARG A 338 13.71 0.11 -3.06
C ARG A 338 13.30 -0.81 -1.91
N TYR A 339 12.05 -0.71 -1.45
CA TYR A 339 11.51 -1.54 -0.39
C TYR A 339 10.59 -2.64 -0.93
N PHE A 340 10.36 -2.74 -2.24
CA PHE A 340 9.57 -3.82 -2.83
C PHE A 340 10.43 -5.08 -3.00
N SER A 341 9.79 -6.24 -2.96
CA SER A 341 10.39 -7.54 -3.32
C SER A 341 9.53 -8.32 -4.31
N ASP A 342 8.22 -8.09 -4.34
CA ASP A 342 7.30 -8.86 -5.16
C ASP A 342 6.55 -7.93 -6.14
N LEU A 343 6.55 -8.26 -7.42
CA LEU A 343 5.90 -7.48 -8.48
C LEU A 343 4.95 -8.36 -9.31
N ARG A 344 3.88 -7.78 -9.85
CA ARG A 344 3.01 -8.42 -10.85
C ARG A 344 2.85 -7.57 -12.10
N LEU A 345 3.16 -8.15 -13.24
CA LEU A 345 2.95 -7.52 -14.54
C LEU A 345 1.53 -7.80 -15.04
N LEU A 346 0.78 -6.73 -15.32
CA LEU A 346 -0.60 -6.80 -15.81
C LEU A 346 -0.71 -6.48 -17.31
N GLY A 347 0.24 -5.70 -17.82
CA GLY A 347 0.24 -5.14 -19.17
C GLY A 347 0.81 -6.04 -20.26
N THR A 348 0.52 -5.68 -21.50
CA THR A 348 1.14 -6.28 -22.71
C THR A 348 2.39 -5.54 -23.17
N GLY A 349 2.67 -4.39 -22.56
CA GLY A 349 3.86 -3.59 -22.82
C GLY A 349 5.15 -4.32 -22.43
N ALA A 350 6.24 -4.04 -23.15
CA ALA A 350 7.56 -4.56 -22.81
C ALA A 350 8.13 -3.84 -21.58
N VAL A 351 8.53 -4.61 -20.57
CA VAL A 351 9.05 -4.10 -19.30
C VAL A 351 10.44 -4.65 -19.03
N THR A 352 11.34 -3.78 -18.54
CA THR A 352 12.60 -4.17 -17.90
C THR A 352 12.47 -3.96 -16.40
N LEU A 353 12.65 -5.02 -15.62
CA LEU A 353 12.67 -4.97 -14.16
C LEU A 353 14.06 -5.23 -13.64
N VAL A 354 14.47 -4.44 -12.66
CA VAL A 354 15.76 -4.60 -11.98
C VAL A 354 15.54 -4.77 -10.50
N GLY A 355 15.80 -5.98 -10.01
CA GLY A 355 15.68 -6.35 -8.62
C GLY A 355 16.76 -5.72 -7.74
N ASN A 356 16.51 -5.76 -6.45
CA ASN A 356 17.39 -5.21 -5.42
C ASN A 356 18.23 -6.33 -4.78
N ALA A 357 18.53 -6.22 -3.48
CA ALA A 357 19.30 -7.24 -2.77
C ALA A 357 18.43 -8.24 -1.99
N ALA A 358 17.11 -8.09 -2.00
CA ALA A 358 16.16 -9.03 -1.42
C ALA A 358 15.84 -10.16 -2.42
N ASP A 359 15.17 -11.20 -1.96
CA ASP A 359 14.65 -12.26 -2.83
C ASP A 359 13.51 -11.69 -3.70
N ASN A 360 13.80 -11.30 -4.94
CA ASN A 360 12.82 -10.65 -5.79
C ASN A 360 11.95 -11.67 -6.53
N ARG A 361 10.65 -11.42 -6.56
CA ARG A 361 9.68 -12.29 -7.23
C ARG A 361 8.84 -11.51 -8.21
N VAL A 362 8.83 -11.97 -9.46
CA VAL A 362 8.05 -11.33 -10.52
C VAL A 362 6.99 -12.30 -11.03
N VAL A 363 5.72 -11.96 -10.84
CA VAL A 363 4.61 -12.65 -11.50
C VAL A 363 4.54 -12.14 -12.94
N ALA A 364 4.88 -13.03 -13.87
CA ALA A 364 4.91 -12.75 -15.29
C ALA A 364 3.51 -12.40 -15.83
N GLY A 365 3.48 -11.46 -16.78
CA GLY A 365 2.27 -10.98 -17.42
C GLY A 365 2.17 -11.40 -18.89
N PRO A 366 1.22 -10.81 -19.64
CA PRO A 366 1.05 -11.08 -21.07
C PRO A 366 2.07 -10.36 -21.96
N GLY A 367 2.83 -9.40 -21.43
CA GLY A 367 3.89 -8.67 -22.13
C GLY A 367 5.27 -9.34 -22.09
N ASP A 368 6.17 -8.80 -22.90
CA ASP A 368 7.59 -9.14 -22.87
C ASP A 368 8.26 -8.61 -21.59
N LEU A 369 9.23 -9.35 -21.07
CA LEU A 369 9.95 -9.03 -19.83
C LEU A 369 11.45 -9.18 -20.04
N ALA A 370 12.23 -8.22 -19.54
CA ALA A 370 13.63 -8.43 -19.18
C ALA A 370 13.74 -8.30 -17.66
N PHE A 371 14.12 -9.37 -16.96
CA PHE A 371 14.23 -9.39 -15.51
C PHE A 371 15.70 -9.59 -15.10
N GLU A 372 16.29 -8.53 -14.57
CA GLU A 372 17.59 -8.52 -13.91
C GLU A 372 17.34 -8.79 -12.41
N GLY A 373 17.59 -10.01 -11.92
CA GLY A 373 17.22 -10.45 -10.57
C GLY A 373 17.88 -9.66 -9.45
N GLY A 374 19.15 -9.31 -9.60
CA GLY A 374 19.90 -8.55 -8.58
C GLY A 374 20.70 -9.46 -7.67
N GLN A 375 20.61 -9.25 -6.35
CA GLN A 375 21.14 -10.20 -5.36
C GLN A 375 19.97 -10.87 -4.65
N GLY A 376 20.22 -12.00 -4.00
CA GLY A 376 19.19 -12.76 -3.31
C GLY A 376 18.88 -14.04 -4.07
N THR A 377 17.72 -14.61 -3.83
CA THR A 377 17.17 -15.74 -4.58
C THR A 377 15.94 -15.29 -5.35
N ASP A 378 16.14 -14.95 -6.61
CA ASP A 378 15.16 -14.35 -7.48
C ASP A 378 14.32 -15.40 -8.21
N THR A 379 13.04 -15.11 -8.36
CA THR A 379 12.07 -16.06 -8.89
C THR A 379 11.13 -15.41 -9.90
N LEU A 380 11.11 -15.95 -11.13
CA LEU A 380 10.00 -15.70 -12.06
C LEU A 380 8.83 -16.62 -11.69
N VAL A 381 7.64 -16.06 -11.48
CA VAL A 381 6.41 -16.81 -11.27
C VAL A 381 5.56 -16.80 -12.52
N VAL A 382 5.18 -17.99 -12.97
CA VAL A 382 4.35 -18.19 -14.15
C VAL A 382 3.07 -18.90 -13.72
N CYS A 383 1.95 -18.22 -13.84
CA CYS A 383 0.64 -18.77 -13.43
C CYS A 383 0.03 -19.68 -14.51
N SER A 384 0.84 -20.58 -15.05
CA SER A 384 0.46 -21.68 -15.96
C SER A 384 1.26 -22.94 -15.61
N GLU A 385 0.91 -24.07 -16.23
CA GLU A 385 1.71 -25.30 -16.13
C GLU A 385 3.03 -25.15 -16.91
N ALA A 386 4.10 -25.82 -16.48
CA ALA A 386 5.41 -25.73 -17.13
C ALA A 386 5.37 -26.17 -18.60
N ALA A 387 4.49 -27.10 -18.96
CA ALA A 387 4.35 -27.60 -20.33
C ALA A 387 3.88 -26.54 -21.35
N THR A 388 3.32 -25.42 -20.90
CA THR A 388 2.89 -24.33 -21.78
C THR A 388 4.00 -23.32 -22.07
N VAL A 389 5.22 -23.56 -21.58
CA VAL A 389 6.34 -22.63 -21.65
C VAL A 389 7.55 -23.35 -22.24
N VAL A 390 8.34 -22.61 -23.01
CA VAL A 390 9.62 -23.12 -23.58
C VAL A 390 10.76 -22.35 -22.93
N ILE A 391 11.67 -23.08 -22.27
CA ILE A 391 12.89 -22.52 -21.65
C ILE A 391 14.07 -22.87 -22.56
N SER A 392 14.92 -21.89 -22.86
CA SER A 392 16.16 -22.11 -23.61
C SER A 392 17.14 -23.01 -22.84
N GLU A 393 18.10 -23.62 -23.56
CA GLU A 393 19.09 -24.52 -22.94
C GLU A 393 19.93 -23.84 -21.85
N ASP A 394 20.17 -22.54 -21.97
CA ASP A 394 20.91 -21.72 -20.99
C ASP A 394 20.01 -21.16 -19.87
N GLY A 395 18.69 -21.41 -19.91
CA GLY A 395 17.74 -20.93 -18.90
C GLY A 395 17.43 -19.43 -18.95
N ARG A 396 18.04 -18.67 -19.87
CA ARG A 396 17.96 -17.19 -19.91
C ARG A 396 16.81 -16.65 -20.75
N SER A 397 16.25 -17.44 -21.64
CA SER A 397 15.14 -17.04 -22.49
C SER A 397 13.97 -17.98 -22.29
N VAL A 398 12.81 -17.42 -21.98
CA VAL A 398 11.59 -18.15 -21.70
C VAL A 398 10.50 -17.63 -22.64
N THR A 399 9.90 -18.51 -23.43
CA THR A 399 8.73 -18.18 -24.25
C THR A 399 7.47 -18.58 -23.52
N GLY A 400 6.65 -17.59 -23.17
CA GLY A 400 5.40 -17.78 -22.46
C GLY A 400 4.28 -18.38 -23.32
N PRO A 401 3.12 -18.69 -22.70
CA PRO A 401 2.04 -19.45 -23.36
C PRO A 401 1.39 -18.76 -24.55
N GLU A 402 1.49 -17.43 -24.63
CA GLU A 402 0.90 -16.60 -25.69
C GLU A 402 1.97 -16.08 -26.68
N GLY A 403 3.21 -16.58 -26.58
CA GLY A 403 4.32 -16.22 -27.45
C GLY A 403 5.15 -15.01 -26.98
N GLN A 404 4.84 -14.43 -25.83
CA GLN A 404 5.65 -13.42 -25.17
C GLN A 404 7.02 -13.98 -24.77
N THR A 405 8.01 -13.11 -24.71
CA THR A 405 9.40 -13.48 -24.40
C THR A 405 9.83 -12.86 -23.07
N TRP A 406 10.35 -13.69 -22.18
CA TRP A 406 10.94 -13.28 -20.91
C TRP A 406 12.44 -13.60 -20.91
N GLN A 407 13.26 -12.55 -20.84
CA GLN A 407 14.71 -12.63 -20.71
C GLN A 407 15.08 -12.53 -19.24
N LEU A 408 15.89 -13.47 -18.76
CA LEU A 408 16.24 -13.61 -17.35
C LEU A 408 17.76 -13.48 -17.19
N ASP A 409 18.19 -12.61 -16.30
CA ASP A 409 19.58 -12.43 -15.89
C ASP A 409 19.66 -12.40 -14.36
N GLY A 410 20.50 -13.25 -13.77
CA GLY A 410 20.57 -13.40 -12.31
C GLY A 410 19.27 -13.90 -11.66
N VAL A 411 18.52 -14.81 -12.31
CA VAL A 411 17.29 -15.39 -11.76
C VAL A 411 17.52 -16.88 -11.45
N GLU A 412 17.35 -17.28 -10.20
CA GLU A 412 17.67 -18.64 -9.73
C GLU A 412 16.57 -19.65 -10.06
N SER A 413 15.32 -19.22 -10.21
CA SER A 413 14.23 -20.17 -10.47
C SER A 413 13.02 -19.62 -11.20
N ILE A 414 12.31 -20.54 -11.86
CA ILE A 414 10.98 -20.32 -12.42
C ILE A 414 9.99 -21.21 -11.67
N HIS A 415 8.92 -20.62 -11.16
CA HIS A 415 7.88 -21.32 -10.40
C HIS A 415 6.56 -21.31 -11.16
N PHE A 416 6.15 -22.50 -11.60
CA PHE A 416 4.90 -22.79 -12.31
C PHE A 416 3.82 -23.30 -11.35
N LEU A 417 2.59 -23.47 -11.83
CA LEU A 417 1.50 -24.04 -11.03
C LEU A 417 1.76 -25.49 -10.58
N ASP A 418 2.54 -26.24 -11.34
CA ASP A 418 2.74 -27.69 -11.18
C ASP A 418 4.17 -28.08 -10.83
N SER A 419 5.12 -27.14 -10.88
CA SER A 419 6.54 -27.43 -10.73
C SER A 419 7.38 -26.19 -10.47
N LYS A 420 8.60 -26.40 -9.96
CA LYS A 420 9.64 -25.37 -9.85
C LYS A 420 10.88 -25.83 -10.59
N VAL A 421 11.40 -24.99 -11.48
CA VAL A 421 12.63 -25.21 -12.23
C VAL A 421 13.71 -24.32 -11.64
N VAL A 422 14.82 -24.93 -11.22
CA VAL A 422 16.02 -24.20 -10.77
C VAL A 422 16.91 -23.96 -11.99
N LEU A 423 17.31 -22.72 -12.21
CA LEU A 423 18.17 -22.31 -13.30
C LEU A 423 19.63 -22.39 -12.88
N THR A 424 20.53 -22.59 -13.84
CA THR A 424 21.96 -22.45 -13.59
C THR A 424 22.31 -20.98 -13.76
N VAL A 425 22.68 -20.32 -12.68
CA VAL A 425 23.13 -18.93 -12.70
C VAL A 425 24.66 -18.94 -12.77
N ASP A 426 25.23 -18.33 -13.81
CA ASP A 426 26.67 -18.22 -14.04
C ASP A 426 27.28 -16.98 -13.37
#